data_AF-A0A645F962-F1
#
_entry.id   AF-A0A645F962-F1
#
_cell.length_a   1.000
_cell.length_b   1.000
_cell.length_c   1.000
_cell.angle_alpha   90.00
_cell.angle_beta   90.00
_cell.angle_gamma   90.00
#
_symmetry.space_group_name_H-M   'P 1'
#
loop_
_entity.id
_entity.type
_entity.pdbx_description
1 polymer ?
#
loop_
_entity_poly.entity_id
_entity_poly.type
_entity_poly.pdbx_seq_one_letter_code
_entity_poly.pdbx_strand_id
1 'polypeptide(L)' 'MHRGVRAYRVRSKTITRSGAEMTVDMRLSQRTDIVSHMLDISGVHDATLVSCQNESAV' A
#
# COMPACT_ATOMS: atom_id res chain seq x y z
N MET A 1 4.14 12.18 -14.62
CA MET A 1 3.60 10.83 -14.32
C MET A 1 4.38 10.22 -13.16
N HIS A 2 3.71 10.01 -12.04
CA HIS A 2 4.31 9.74 -10.73
C HIS A 2 4.99 8.37 -10.67
N ARG A 3 6.32 8.39 -10.51
CA ARG A 3 7.21 7.22 -10.35
C ARG A 3 7.23 6.71 -8.89
N GLY A 4 6.06 6.64 -8.24
CA GLY A 4 5.99 6.45 -6.78
C GLY A 4 6.28 5.02 -6.30
N VAL A 5 5.94 4.01 -7.10
CA VAL A 5 6.00 2.60 -6.67
C VAL A 5 6.44 1.73 -7.84
N ARG A 6 7.76 1.51 -7.97
CA ARG A 6 8.33 0.78 -9.11
C ARG A 6 8.14 -0.75 -9.00
N ALA A 7 7.91 -1.24 -7.77
CA ALA A 7 7.67 -2.63 -7.47
C ALA A 7 6.80 -2.72 -6.20
N TYR A 8 5.71 -3.47 -6.28
CA TYR A 8 4.92 -3.90 -5.14
C TYR A 8 4.65 -5.39 -5.25
N ARG A 9 4.48 -6.05 -4.11
CA ARG A 9 4.06 -7.45 -4.02
C ARG A 9 2.77 -7.50 -3.22
N VAL A 10 1.72 -8.06 -3.81
CA VAL A 10 0.49 -8.33 -3.06
C VAL A 10 0.75 -9.43 -2.05
N ARG A 11 0.44 -9.17 -0.77
CA ARG A 11 0.53 -10.12 0.34
C ARG A 11 -0.77 -10.86 0.56
N SER A 12 -1.86 -10.12 0.54
CA SER A 12 -3.22 -10.65 0.66
C SER A 12 -4.16 -9.75 -0.13
N LYS A 13 -5.22 -10.36 -0.65
CA LYS A 13 -6.36 -9.65 -1.22
C LYS A 13 -7.62 -10.43 -0.87
N THR A 14 -8.53 -9.79 -0.15
CA THR A 14 -9.83 -10.36 0.21
C THR A 14 -10.89 -9.60 -0.57
N ILE A 15 -11.73 -10.33 -1.31
CA ILE A 15 -12.83 -9.76 -2.09
C ILE A 15 -14.14 -10.24 -1.46
N THR A 16 -15.02 -9.29 -1.16
CA THR A 16 -16.35 -9.55 -0.61
C THR A 16 -17.39 -8.83 -1.48
N ARG A 17 -18.68 -9.03 -1.17
CA ARG A 17 -19.74 -8.22 -1.78
C ARG A 17 -19.69 -6.75 -1.36
N SER A 18 -19.06 -6.44 -0.22
CA SER A 18 -18.95 -5.09 0.33
C SER A 18 -17.72 -4.32 -0.18
N GLY A 19 -16.81 -4.97 -0.91
CA GLY A 19 -15.64 -4.34 -1.47
C GLY A 19 -14.43 -5.26 -1.55
N ALA A 20 -13.24 -4.66 -1.61
CA ALA A 20 -11.99 -5.40 -1.60
C ALA A 20 -11.01 -4.76 -0.60
N GLU A 21 -10.31 -5.61 0.14
CA GLU A 21 -9.21 -5.22 1.01
C GLU A 21 -7.93 -5.86 0.47
N MET A 22 -6.82 -5.12 0.48
CA MET A 22 -5.56 -5.60 -0.05
C MET A 22 -4.37 -5.07 0.75
N THR A 23 -3.44 -5.97 1.06
CA THR A 23 -2.15 -5.62 1.66
C THR A 23 -1.05 -5.78 0.62
N VAL A 24 -0.22 -4.76 0.45
CA VAL A 24 0.91 -4.77 -0.49
C VAL A 24 2.21 -4.43 0.23
N ASP A 25 3.25 -5.23 -0.03
CA ASP A 25 4.61 -4.87 0.31
C ASP A 25 5.15 -3.96 -0.80
N MET A 26 5.68 -2.80 -0.44
CA MET A 26 6.20 -1.83 -1.40
C MET A 26 7.50 -1.20 -0.88
N ARG A 27 8.38 -0.80 -1.81
CA ARG A 27 9.59 -0.04 -1.48
C ARG A 27 9.45 1.40 -1.94
N LEU A 28 9.67 2.32 -1.01
CA LEU A 28 9.63 3.76 -1.28
C LEU A 28 11.06 4.28 -1.42
N SER A 29 11.38 4.85 -2.58
CA SER A 29 12.71 5.43 -2.83
C SER A 29 12.86 6.87 -2.33
N GLN A 30 11.75 7.49 -1.94
CA GLN A 30 11.68 8.88 -1.50
C GLN A 30 10.46 9.06 -0.59
N ARG A 31 10.51 10.06 0.30
CA ARG A 31 9.38 10.39 1.16
C ARG A 31 8.18 10.78 0.29
N THR A 32 7.04 10.19 0.57
CA THR A 32 5.78 10.43 -0.15
C THR A 32 4.62 10.25 0.80
N ASP A 33 3.58 11.06 0.64
CA ASP A 33 2.41 11.04 1.53
C ASP A 33 1.34 10.04 1.03
N ILE A 34 1.67 8.75 1.02
CA ILE A 34 0.87 7.72 0.33
C ILE A 34 -0.53 7.60 0.89
N VAL A 35 -0.68 7.66 2.21
CA VAL A 35 -1.99 7.47 2.86
C VAL A 35 -2.95 8.55 2.40
N SER A 36 -2.54 9.83 2.43
CA SER A 36 -3.37 10.93 1.93
C SER A 36 -3.72 10.75 0.45
N HIS A 37 -2.75 10.37 -0.39
CA HIS A 37 -3.01 10.13 -1.82
C HIS A 37 -3.96 8.95 -2.07
N MET A 38 -3.96 7.93 -1.20
CA MET A 38 -4.88 6.80 -1.28
C MET A 38 -6.29 7.20 -0.84
N LEU A 39 -6.42 7.96 0.24
CA LEU A 39 -7.71 8.44 0.74
C LEU A 39 -8.36 9.46 -0.21
N ASP A 40 -7.59 10.12 -1.06
CA ASP A 40 -8.10 10.99 -2.13
C ASP A 40 -8.72 10.21 -3.31
N ILE A 41 -8.56 8.88 -3.36
CA ILE A 41 -9.16 8.04 -4.40
C ILE A 41 -10.59 7.68 -4.02
N SER A 42 -11.55 8.05 -4.86
CA SER A 42 -12.97 7.70 -4.67
C SER A 42 -13.17 6.19 -4.49
N GLY A 43 -13.85 5.81 -3.41
CA GLY A 43 -14.09 4.41 -3.04
C GLY A 43 -13.02 3.78 -2.15
N VAL A 44 -11.92 4.48 -1.86
CA VAL A 44 -11.01 4.09 -0.77
C VAL A 44 -11.59 4.61 0.54
N HIS A 45 -12.06 3.69 1.36
CA HIS A 45 -12.67 4.02 2.66
C HIS A 45 -11.64 4.13 3.78
N ASP A 46 -10.53 3.40 3.67
CA ASP A 46 -9.44 3.41 4.63
C ASP A 46 -8.09 3.09 3.96
N ALA A 47 -7.01 3.62 4.52
CA ALA A 47 -5.65 3.37 4.07
C ALA A 47 -4.66 3.52 5.23
N THR A 48 -3.77 2.54 5.37
CA THR A 48 -2.69 2.57 6.37
C THR A 48 -1.36 2.25 5.72
N LEU A 49 -0.28 2.84 6.25
CA LEU A 49 1.09 2.58 5.82
C LEU A 49 1.92 2.22 7.05
N VAL A 50 2.50 1.02 7.04
CA VAL A 50 3.30 0.48 8.14
C VAL A 50 4.73 0.27 7.65
N SER A 51 5.71 0.72 8.44
CA SER A 51 7.11 0.40 8.19
C SER A 51 7.38 -1.02 8.68
N CYS A 52 7.69 -1.92 7.76
CA CYS A 52 8.12 -3.28 8.09
C CYS A 52 9.65 -3.30 8.09
N GLN A 53 10.25 -3.51 9.25
CA GLN A 53 11.65 -3.97 9.32
C GLN A 53 11.64 -5.46 8.98
N ASN A 54 12.42 -5.89 7.98
CA ASN A 54 12.59 -7.32 7.75
C ASN A 54 13.22 -7.93 9.02
N GLU A 55 12.50 -8.80 9.71
CA GLU A 55 13.06 -9.63 10.81
C GLU A 55 14.09 -10.66 10.30
N SER A 56 14.33 -10.72 8.99
CA SER A 56 15.37 -11.55 8.38
C SER A 56 16.28 -10.70 7.50
N ALA A 57 17.21 -10.01 8.16
CA ALA A 57 18.50 -9.65 7.59
C ALA A 57 19.56 -10.27 8.50
N VAL A 58 19.71 -11.59 8.39
CA VAL A 58 20.91 -12.33 8.83
C VAL A 58 21.44 -13.05 7.60
#